data_AF-A0A7M3YEA4-F1
#
_entry.id   AF-A0A7M3YEA4-F1
#
_cell.length_a   1.000
_cell.length_b   1.000
_cell.length_c   1.000
_cell.angle_alpha   90.00
_cell.angle_beta   90.00
_cell.angle_gamma   90.00
#
_symmetry.space_group_name_H-M   'P 1'
#
loop_
_entity.id
_entity.type
_entity.pdbx_description
1 polymer ?
#
loop_
_entity_poly.entity_id
_entity_poly.type
_entity_poly.pdbx_seq_one_letter_code
_entity_poly.pdbx_strand_id
1 'polypeptide(L)'
;GGLGPGFKQISSIADRLVEQVHRNQLSEKNLKSITKSSWSKLKKEQDRARALRDLLVSTRTDDELDMHFTNFAKPEVIELINEIGDIEKPVPLGLALLKKVPAFRKLALQAGVKLLFT
;
A
#
# COMPACT_ATOMS: atom_id res chain seq x y z
N GLY A 1 -4.39 -0.20 -8.45
CA GLY A 1 -5.85 -0.14 -8.73
C GLY A 1 -6.63 -0.42 -7.46
N GLY A 2 -7.94 -0.09 -7.42
CA GLY A 2 -8.78 -0.19 -6.20
C GLY A 2 -9.71 -1.41 -6.12
N LEU A 3 -9.82 -2.21 -7.17
CA LEU A 3 -10.79 -3.32 -7.26
C LEU A 3 -10.53 -4.42 -6.23
N GLY A 4 -9.33 -5.00 -6.22
CA GLY A 4 -8.93 -6.02 -5.23
C GLY A 4 -9.12 -5.56 -3.77
N PRO A 5 -8.62 -4.37 -3.39
CA PRO A 5 -8.87 -3.79 -2.07
C PRO A 5 -10.36 -3.64 -1.73
N GLY A 6 -11.21 -3.27 -2.69
CA GLY A 6 -12.66 -3.17 -2.52
C GLY A 6 -13.30 -4.53 -2.19
N PHE A 7 -12.97 -5.58 -2.96
CA PHE A 7 -13.43 -6.94 -2.67
C PHE A 7 -12.93 -7.44 -1.31
N LYS A 8 -11.65 -7.19 -0.97
CA LYS A 8 -11.07 -7.53 0.34
C LYS A 8 -11.79 -6.82 1.49
N GLN A 9 -12.22 -5.58 1.29
CA GLN A 9 -12.98 -4.83 2.29
C GLN A 9 -14.34 -5.50 2.56
N ILE A 10 -15.07 -5.83 1.49
CA ILE A 10 -16.40 -6.48 1.58
C ILE A 10 -16.28 -7.86 2.23
N SER A 11 -15.38 -8.71 1.72
CA SER A 11 -15.18 -10.06 2.26
C SER A 11 -14.76 -10.05 3.73
N SER A 12 -14.01 -9.03 4.17
CA SER A 12 -13.58 -8.92 5.57
C SER A 12 -14.72 -8.71 6.57
N ILE A 13 -15.90 -8.27 6.12
CA ILE A 13 -17.05 -7.95 6.99
C ILE A 13 -18.30 -8.76 6.70
N ALA A 14 -18.38 -9.45 5.54
CA ALA A 14 -19.60 -10.09 5.04
C ALA A 14 -20.25 -11.02 6.08
N ASP A 15 -19.51 -12.01 6.59
CA ASP A 15 -20.05 -13.00 7.54
C ASP A 15 -20.54 -12.35 8.83
N ARG A 16 -19.77 -11.40 9.36
CA ARG A 16 -20.11 -10.67 10.58
C ARG A 16 -21.31 -9.75 10.39
N LEU A 17 -21.46 -9.17 9.20
CA LEU A 17 -22.63 -8.36 8.86
C LEU A 17 -23.88 -9.24 8.79
N VAL A 18 -23.80 -10.41 8.14
CA VAL A 18 -24.90 -11.38 8.06
C VAL A 18 -25.34 -11.81 9.47
N GLU A 19 -24.40 -12.11 10.37
CA GLU A 19 -24.69 -12.44 11.76
C GLU A 19 -25.43 -11.31 12.50
N GLN A 20 -25.01 -10.05 12.31
CA GLN A 20 -25.68 -8.89 12.91
C GLN A 20 -27.09 -8.65 12.35
N VAL A 21 -27.29 -8.92 11.05
CA VAL A 21 -28.62 -8.87 10.41
C VAL A 21 -29.55 -9.92 11.03
N HIS A 22 -29.10 -11.17 11.17
CA HIS A 22 -29.91 -12.23 11.80
C HIS A 22 -30.27 -11.93 13.26
N ARG A 23 -29.40 -11.22 13.98
CA ARG A 23 -29.64 -10.80 15.38
C ARG A 23 -30.42 -9.48 15.50
N ASN A 24 -30.76 -8.83 14.39
CA ASN A 24 -31.32 -7.48 14.34
C ASN A 24 -30.49 -6.44 15.14
N GLN A 25 -29.17 -6.60 15.12
CA GLN A 25 -28.22 -5.80 15.89
C GLN A 25 -27.56 -4.73 15.01
N LEU A 26 -28.36 -3.94 14.28
CA LEU A 26 -27.88 -3.01 13.24
C LEU A 26 -27.61 -1.58 13.74
N SER A 27 -27.46 -1.39 15.05
CA SER A 27 -27.09 -0.08 15.60
C SER A 27 -25.71 0.37 15.09
N GLU A 28 -25.50 1.68 15.00
CA GLU A 28 -24.21 2.27 14.59
C GLU A 28 -23.03 1.70 15.40
N LYS A 29 -23.22 1.53 16.71
CA LYS A 29 -22.21 0.94 17.62
C LYS A 29 -21.78 -0.46 17.16
N ASN A 30 -22.76 -1.31 16.82
CA ASN A 30 -22.50 -2.68 16.42
C ASN A 30 -21.86 -2.74 15.03
N LEU A 31 -22.34 -1.94 14.08
CA LEU A 31 -21.76 -1.86 12.73
C LEU A 31 -20.33 -1.31 12.75
N LYS A 32 -20.04 -0.32 13.59
CA LYS A 32 -18.67 0.15 13.84
C LYS A 32 -17.80 -0.95 14.44
N SER A 33 -18.33 -1.80 15.31
CA SER A 33 -17.55 -2.88 15.93
C SER A 33 -17.06 -3.93 14.91
N ILE A 34 -17.89 -4.32 13.95
CA ILE A 34 -17.53 -5.33 12.94
C ILE A 34 -16.53 -4.80 11.90
N THR A 35 -16.53 -3.49 11.66
CA THR A 35 -15.64 -2.82 10.69
C THR A 35 -14.31 -2.36 11.30
N LYS A 36 -14.28 -2.02 12.60
CA LYS A 36 -13.13 -1.38 13.28
C LYS A 36 -11.79 -2.10 13.04
N SER A 37 -11.78 -3.43 13.12
CA SER A 37 -10.54 -4.21 13.03
C SER A 37 -10.04 -4.39 11.60
N SER A 38 -10.93 -4.64 10.61
CA SER A 38 -10.52 -4.90 9.23
C SER A 38 -10.21 -3.62 8.49
N TRP A 39 -11.03 -2.57 8.66
CA TRP A 39 -10.85 -1.32 7.94
C TRP A 39 -9.62 -0.55 8.42
N SER A 40 -9.28 -0.61 9.71
CA SER A 40 -8.04 0.00 10.21
C SER A 40 -6.79 -0.62 9.56
N LYS A 41 -6.77 -1.96 9.43
CA LYS A 41 -5.67 -2.66 8.75
C LYS A 41 -5.59 -2.30 7.27
N LEU A 42 -6.73 -2.32 6.57
CA LEU A 42 -6.79 -1.96 5.15
C LEU A 42 -6.35 -0.51 4.93
N LYS A 43 -6.80 0.43 5.77
CA LYS A 43 -6.38 1.83 5.73
C LYS A 43 -4.87 1.95 5.86
N LYS A 44 -4.25 1.26 6.83
CA LYS A 44 -2.78 1.26 6.99
C LYS A 44 -2.06 0.73 5.74
N GLU A 45 -2.53 -0.37 5.16
CA GLU A 45 -1.95 -0.90 3.92
C GLU A 45 -2.03 0.13 2.77
N GLN A 46 -3.19 0.77 2.59
CA GLN A 46 -3.39 1.81 1.56
C GLN A 46 -2.56 3.07 1.81
N ASP A 47 -2.46 3.51 3.06
CA ASP A 47 -1.66 4.67 3.43
C ASP A 47 -0.16 4.42 3.17
N ARG A 48 0.33 3.20 3.42
CA ARG A 48 1.70 2.81 3.07
C ARG A 48 1.92 2.80 1.55
N ALA A 49 0.99 2.23 0.79
CA ALA A 49 1.06 2.25 -0.67
C ALA A 49 1.06 3.69 -1.22
N ARG A 50 0.24 4.57 -0.63
CA ARG A 50 0.20 6.00 -0.98
C ARG A 50 1.51 6.70 -0.66
N ALA A 51 2.02 6.54 0.56
CA ALA A 51 3.28 7.16 0.97
C ALA A 51 4.46 6.72 0.09
N LEU A 52 4.49 5.44 -0.31
CA LEU A 52 5.50 4.92 -1.22
C LEU A 52 5.39 5.55 -2.62
N ARG A 53 4.16 5.64 -3.15
CA ARG A 53 3.90 6.31 -4.43
C ARG A 53 4.31 7.78 -4.39
N ASP A 54 3.99 8.47 -3.30
CA ASP A 54 4.31 9.89 -3.15
C ASP A 54 5.84 10.09 -3.09
N LEU A 55 6.56 9.20 -2.40
CA LEU A 55 8.02 9.18 -2.33
C LEU A 55 8.69 8.95 -3.69
N LEU A 56 8.17 8.00 -4.48
CA LEU A 56 8.80 7.59 -5.74
C LEU A 56 8.32 8.39 -6.95
N VAL A 57 7.11 8.97 -6.91
CA VAL A 57 6.47 9.56 -8.08
C VAL A 57 5.77 10.88 -7.76
N SER A 58 4.73 10.88 -6.92
CA SER A 58 3.75 11.98 -6.90
C SER A 58 4.23 13.31 -6.31
N THR A 59 5.37 13.33 -5.61
CA THR A 59 5.94 14.58 -5.02
C THR A 59 7.30 14.95 -5.59
N ARG A 60 7.69 14.34 -6.72
CA ARG A 60 9.00 14.52 -7.35
C ARG A 60 8.94 15.57 -8.44
N THR A 61 10.06 16.25 -8.69
CA THR A 61 10.23 17.11 -9.88
C THR A 61 10.45 16.25 -11.13
N ASP A 62 10.29 16.84 -12.32
CA ASP A 62 10.52 16.12 -13.57
C ASP A 62 11.96 15.56 -13.67
N ASP A 63 12.97 16.33 -13.27
CA ASP A 63 14.36 15.87 -13.21
C ASP A 63 14.56 14.66 -12.27
N GLU A 64 13.89 14.67 -11.11
CA GLU A 64 13.92 13.55 -10.17
C GLU A 64 13.20 12.33 -10.75
N LEU A 65 12.07 12.53 -11.45
CA LEU A 65 11.33 11.48 -12.12
C LEU A 65 12.15 10.83 -13.23
N ASP A 66 12.83 11.62 -14.07
CA ASP A 66 13.71 11.12 -15.13
C ASP A 66 14.85 10.27 -14.55
N MET A 67 15.43 10.70 -13.44
CA MET A 67 16.42 9.90 -12.72
C MET A 67 15.80 8.61 -12.18
N HIS A 68 14.58 8.66 -11.62
CA HIS A 68 13.89 7.46 -11.13
C HIS A 68 13.62 6.47 -12.27
N PHE A 69 13.07 6.93 -13.39
CA PHE A 69 12.80 6.10 -14.57
C PHE A 69 14.07 5.52 -15.18
N THR A 70 15.14 6.31 -15.27
CA THR A 70 16.45 5.82 -15.71
C THR A 70 16.95 4.69 -14.81
N ASN A 71 16.74 4.78 -13.50
CA ASN A 71 17.10 3.70 -12.59
C ASN A 71 16.16 2.48 -12.69
N PHE A 72 14.87 2.68 -12.92
CA PHE A 72 13.92 1.58 -13.16
C PHE A 72 14.23 0.81 -14.45
N ALA A 73 14.77 1.49 -15.47
CA ALA A 73 15.13 0.88 -16.75
C ALA A 73 16.41 0.02 -16.69
N LYS A 74 17.14 0.04 -15.57
CA LYS A 74 18.35 -0.78 -15.41
C LYS A 74 17.98 -2.27 -15.32
N PRO A 75 18.70 -3.18 -16.03
CA PRO A 75 18.37 -4.60 -16.05
C PRO A 75 18.22 -5.23 -14.67
N GLU A 76 19.11 -4.91 -13.73
CA GLU A 76 19.08 -5.43 -12.37
C GLU A 76 17.85 -4.97 -11.55
N VAL A 77 17.27 -3.82 -11.91
CA VAL A 77 16.06 -3.30 -11.27
C VAL A 77 14.82 -3.91 -11.90
N ILE A 78 14.81 -4.13 -13.22
CA ILE A 78 13.75 -4.85 -13.92
C ILE A 78 13.66 -6.30 -13.41
N GLU A 79 14.79 -6.98 -13.23
CA GLU A 79 14.83 -8.33 -12.64
C GLU A 79 14.20 -8.35 -11.24
N LEU A 80 14.55 -7.38 -10.39
CA LEU A 80 13.96 -7.24 -9.06
C LEU A 80 12.44 -6.99 -9.12
N ILE A 81 11.98 -6.17 -10.07
CA ILE A 81 10.55 -5.92 -10.29
C ILE A 81 9.85 -7.21 -10.74
N ASN A 82 10.46 -7.99 -11.62
CA ASN A 82 9.86 -9.26 -12.08
C ASN A 82 9.85 -10.33 -10.98
N GLU A 83 10.82 -10.32 -10.07
CA GLU A 83 10.89 -11.27 -8.95
C GLU A 83 9.84 -10.97 -7.86
N ILE A 84 9.62 -9.70 -7.52
CA ILE A 84 8.85 -9.28 -6.32
C ILE A 84 7.60 -8.46 -6.66
N GLY A 85 7.47 -7.99 -7.90
CA GLY A 85 6.41 -7.08 -8.33
C GLY A 85 5.04 -7.73 -8.30
N ASP A 86 4.18 -7.20 -7.43
CA ASP A 86 2.77 -7.56 -7.34
C ASP A 86 1.93 -6.28 -7.55
N ILE A 87 1.11 -6.28 -8.61
CA ILE A 87 0.25 -5.15 -8.98
C ILE A 87 -0.79 -4.86 -7.88
N GLU A 88 -1.22 -5.87 -7.13
CA GLU A 88 -2.15 -5.71 -6.01
C GLU A 88 -1.46 -5.29 -4.71
N LYS A 89 -0.16 -5.63 -4.57
CA LYS A 89 0.64 -5.35 -3.38
C LYS A 89 1.94 -4.63 -3.77
N PRO A 90 1.90 -3.30 -4.00
CA PRO A 90 3.08 -2.55 -4.42
C PRO A 90 4.11 -2.29 -3.31
N VAL A 91 3.71 -2.41 -2.04
CA VAL A 91 4.56 -2.03 -0.88
C VAL A 91 5.85 -2.88 -0.77
N PRO A 92 5.81 -4.22 -0.87
CA PRO A 92 7.02 -5.05 -0.83
C PRO A 92 8.06 -4.66 -1.88
N LEU A 93 7.63 -4.41 -3.12
CA LEU A 93 8.53 -3.96 -4.19
C LEU A 93 9.16 -2.62 -3.84
N GLY A 94 8.38 -1.64 -3.37
CA GLY A 94 8.91 -0.35 -2.96
C GLY A 94 9.97 -0.43 -1.86
N LEU A 95 9.72 -1.26 -0.84
CA LEU A 95 10.70 -1.48 0.23
C LEU A 95 11.96 -2.19 -0.30
N ALA A 96 11.81 -3.15 -1.22
CA ALA A 96 12.93 -3.81 -1.87
C ALA A 96 13.76 -2.82 -2.70
N LEU A 97 13.12 -1.91 -3.43
CA LEU A 97 13.79 -0.86 -4.19
C LEU A 97 14.61 0.06 -3.28
N LEU A 98 14.01 0.57 -2.20
CA LEU A 98 14.69 1.43 -1.21
C LEU A 98 15.90 0.74 -0.55
N LYS A 99 15.83 -0.59 -0.35
CA LYS A 99 16.88 -1.37 0.31
C LYS A 99 17.99 -1.80 -0.67
N LYS A 100 17.61 -2.38 -1.81
CA LYS A 100 18.51 -3.08 -2.73
C LYS A 100 19.10 -2.14 -3.80
N VAL A 101 18.37 -1.11 -4.25
CA VAL A 101 18.82 -0.23 -5.33
C VAL A 101 19.53 1.00 -4.76
N PRO A 102 20.85 1.19 -5.03
CA PRO A 102 21.64 2.28 -4.44
C PRO A 102 21.05 3.67 -4.68
N ALA A 103 20.48 3.92 -5.86
CA ALA A 103 19.88 5.20 -6.23
C ALA A 103 18.71 5.61 -5.30
N PHE A 104 17.95 4.62 -4.81
CA PHE A 104 16.78 4.86 -3.96
C PHE A 104 17.10 4.84 -2.46
N ARG A 105 18.32 4.47 -2.05
CA ARG A 105 18.72 4.46 -0.62
C ARG A 105 18.65 5.84 0.02
N LYS A 106 18.96 6.91 -0.72
CA LYS A 106 18.86 8.28 -0.20
C LYS A 106 17.42 8.69 0.06
N LEU A 107 16.47 8.19 -0.74
CA LEU A 107 15.04 8.40 -0.51
C LEU A 107 14.58 7.73 0.79
N ALA A 108 15.19 6.59 1.15
CA ALA A 108 14.90 5.86 2.40
C ALA A 108 15.14 6.70 3.67
N LEU A 109 15.96 7.77 3.58
CA LEU A 109 16.27 8.68 4.68
C LEU A 109 15.25 9.82 4.84
N GLN A 110 14.32 9.99 3.88
CA GLN A 110 13.33 11.08 3.92
C GLN A 110 12.21 10.79 4.94
N ALA A 111 11.64 11.86 5.53
CA ALA A 111 10.59 11.77 6.54
C ALA A 111 9.36 10.95 6.10
N GLY A 112 9.04 10.92 4.79
CA GLY A 112 7.95 10.13 4.22
C GLY A 112 8.11 8.61 4.39
N VAL A 113 9.33 8.13 4.59
CA VAL A 113 9.62 6.70 4.82
C VAL A 113 9.24 6.29 6.24
N LYS A 114 9.26 7.22 7.20
CA LYS A 114 8.84 6.93 8.58
C LYS A 114 7.38 6.47 8.64
N LEU A 115 6.53 7.02 7.77
CA LEU A 115 5.12 6.63 7.59
C LEU A 115 4.94 5.21 7.01
N LEU A 116 5.95 4.68 6.32
CA LEU A 116 5.93 3.30 5.81
C LEU A 116 6.13 2.26 6.93
N PHE A 117 6.78 2.67 8.02
CA PHE A 117 7.18 1.80 9.13
C PHE A 117 6.35 1.96 10.42
N THR A 118 5.44 2.94 10.49
CA THR A 118 4.41 3.08 11.55
C THR A 118 3.09 2.35 11.22
#